data_AF-A0A9X6UIN4-F1
#
_entry.id   AF-A0A9X6UIN4-F1
#
_cell.length_a   1.000
_cell.length_b   1.000
_cell.length_c   1.000
_cell.angle_alpha   90.00
_cell.angle_beta   90.00
_cell.angle_gamma   90.00
#
_symmetry.space_group_name_H-M   'P 1'
#
loop_
_entity.id
_entity.type
_entity.pdbx_description
1 polymer ?
#
loop_
_entity_poly.entity_id
_entity_poly.type
_entity_poly.pdbx_seq_one_letter_code
_entity_poly.pdbx_strand_id
1 'polypeptide(L)'
;MAFPFENCDLNTKKQINDIDAKLAELEAELKDLHDQMREAVGPEKAYIAGKEKKVIEKMDGLGNERASLLTTCGMSLSNWSGYSIKGGDTELTSISAEWTVPNVTPSSTGQDTFSATWIGLSGPPDDTSNVNIIQVGTSQFILNNKPVFYAWLELFPANPENFCKKGTTNCVTNVPINLMPANIADTLPVKPGDLIRASIQKMPFNNNRWRIFLMNSTQGWGISKIRQYNDTSGTPLKHSFADFILENPSRPPNELANYGAVTFKKCRVNGNNANFSNNQSLVMVYDSSFSIIPGGQNGDIMSIPSEPGSSGDTFSISFGANKPPRP
;
A
#
# COMPACT_ATOMS: atom_id res chain seq x y z
N MET A 1 13.58 3.00 -14.92
CA MET A 1 12.65 2.86 -13.77
C MET A 1 11.43 2.10 -14.27
N ALA A 2 11.23 0.89 -13.77
CA ALA A 2 10.10 0.01 -14.13
C ALA A 2 8.81 0.37 -13.36
N PHE A 3 8.41 1.64 -13.36
CA PHE A 3 7.12 2.12 -12.84
C PHE A 3 6.09 2.18 -13.98
N PRO A 4 4.76 1.95 -13.83
CA PRO A 4 3.93 1.31 -12.79
C PRO A 4 3.29 -0.02 -13.29
N PHE A 5 3.87 -0.66 -14.31
CA PHE A 5 3.26 -1.81 -15.00
C PHE A 5 2.81 -2.93 -14.05
N GLU A 6 3.62 -3.20 -13.03
CA GLU A 6 3.36 -4.26 -12.05
C GLU A 6 2.12 -4.01 -11.18
N ASN A 7 1.68 -2.75 -11.04
CA ASN A 7 0.58 -2.33 -10.16
C ASN A 7 -0.71 -2.08 -10.94
N CYS A 8 -0.69 -2.31 -12.25
CA CYS A 8 -1.88 -2.27 -13.07
C CYS A 8 -2.78 -3.48 -12.76
N ASP A 9 -4.09 -3.32 -12.97
CA ASP A 9 -5.01 -4.46 -13.01
C ASP A 9 -4.66 -5.40 -14.18
N LEU A 10 -5.13 -6.65 -14.13
CA LEU A 10 -4.78 -7.66 -15.14
C LEU A 10 -5.22 -7.28 -16.57
N ASN A 11 -6.33 -6.56 -16.71
CA ASN A 11 -6.83 -6.13 -18.00
C ASN A 11 -5.96 -5.01 -18.57
N THR A 12 -5.64 -4.00 -17.74
CA THR A 12 -4.72 -2.91 -18.08
C THR A 12 -3.33 -3.44 -18.44
N LYS A 13 -2.80 -4.43 -17.70
CA LYS A 13 -1.55 -5.13 -18.06
C LYS A 13 -1.62 -5.77 -19.43
N LYS A 14 -2.70 -6.48 -19.73
CA LYS A 14 -2.89 -7.11 -21.04
C LYS A 14 -2.91 -6.07 -22.16
N GLN A 15 -3.65 -4.97 -21.97
CA GLN A 15 -3.70 -3.89 -22.96
C GLN A 15 -2.33 -3.24 -23.18
N ILE A 16 -1.57 -2.98 -22.11
CA ILE A 16 -0.21 -2.46 -22.22
C ILE A 16 0.70 -3.44 -22.96
N ASN A 17 0.63 -4.74 -22.65
CA ASN A 17 1.42 -5.76 -23.35
C ASN A 17 1.08 -5.85 -24.85
N ASP A 18 -0.22 -5.78 -25.20
CA ASP A 18 -0.67 -5.78 -26.58
C ASP A 18 -0.18 -4.52 -27.34
N ILE A 19 -0.10 -3.38 -26.65
CA ILE A 19 0.47 -2.14 -27.21
C ILE A 19 1.98 -2.27 -27.36
N ASP A 20 2.69 -2.80 -26.36
CA ASP A 20 4.15 -2.98 -26.38
C ASP A 20 4.57 -3.93 -27.51
N ALA A 21 3.81 -4.99 -27.76
CA ALA A 21 4.03 -5.87 -28.91
C ALA A 21 3.87 -5.15 -30.25
N LYS A 22 2.82 -4.33 -30.41
CA LYS A 22 2.60 -3.54 -31.63
C LYS A 22 3.67 -2.46 -31.84
N LEU A 23 4.12 -1.83 -30.76
CA LEU A 23 5.21 -0.85 -30.80
C LEU A 23 6.50 -1.52 -31.28
N ALA A 24 6.83 -2.70 -30.76
CA ALA A 24 8.01 -3.45 -31.21
C ALA A 24 7.95 -3.83 -32.70
N GLU A 25 6.76 -4.20 -33.22
CA GLU A 25 6.56 -4.44 -34.65
C GLU A 25 6.78 -3.16 -35.50
N LEU A 26 6.23 -2.03 -35.05
CA LEU A 26 6.39 -0.74 -35.74
C LEU A 26 7.82 -0.22 -35.67
N GLU A 27 8.54 -0.46 -34.57
CA GLU A 27 9.97 -0.13 -34.44
C GLU A 27 10.82 -0.92 -35.45
N ALA A 28 10.51 -2.21 -35.64
CA ALA A 28 11.16 -3.03 -36.64
C ALA A 28 10.84 -2.57 -38.07
N GLU A 29 9.58 -2.22 -38.36
CA GLU A 29 9.17 -1.63 -39.65
C GLU A 29 9.87 -0.29 -39.91
N LEU A 30 9.95 0.59 -38.90
CA LEU A 30 10.61 1.88 -39.00
C LEU A 30 12.10 1.72 -39.33
N LYS A 31 12.76 0.76 -38.68
CA LYS A 31 14.16 0.44 -38.94
C LYS A 31 14.38 -0.05 -40.38
N ASP A 32 13.50 -0.92 -40.88
CA ASP A 32 13.57 -1.39 -42.28
C ASP A 32 13.36 -0.24 -43.28
N LEU A 33 12.41 0.65 -43.00
CA LEU A 33 12.19 1.86 -43.81
C LEU A 33 13.41 2.80 -43.80
N HIS A 34 14.08 2.95 -42.66
CA HIS A 34 15.32 3.72 -42.56
C HIS A 34 16.45 3.08 -43.36
N ASP A 35 16.55 1.75 -43.37
CA ASP A 35 17.53 1.03 -44.17
C ASP A 35 17.28 1.22 -45.67
N GLN A 36 16.02 1.09 -46.13
CA GLN A 36 15.61 1.37 -47.52
C GLN A 36 15.85 2.84 -47.92
N MET A 37 15.60 3.79 -47.02
CA MET A 37 15.80 5.22 -47.26
C MET A 37 17.24 5.59 -47.63
N ARG A 38 18.23 4.81 -47.16
CA ARG A 38 19.65 5.04 -47.47
C ARG A 38 20.00 4.81 -48.94
N GLU A 39 19.26 3.93 -49.60
CA GLU A 39 19.50 3.53 -51.00
C GLU A 39 18.51 4.19 -51.97
N ALA A 40 17.38 4.70 -51.47
CA ALA A 40 16.31 5.25 -52.27
C ALA A 40 16.64 6.59 -52.95
N VAL A 41 16.22 6.72 -54.21
CA VAL A 41 16.41 7.93 -55.03
C VAL A 41 15.10 8.35 -55.72
N GLY A 42 14.99 9.63 -56.05
CA GLY A 42 13.85 10.15 -56.84
C GLY A 42 12.48 9.88 -56.19
N PRO A 43 11.46 9.43 -56.95
CA PRO A 43 10.10 9.20 -56.45
C PRO A 43 10.00 8.17 -55.30
N GLU A 44 10.89 7.17 -55.27
CA GLU A 44 10.91 6.13 -54.23
C GLU A 44 11.22 6.73 -52.86
N LYS A 45 12.14 7.70 -52.80
CA LYS A 45 12.49 8.39 -51.55
C LYS A 45 11.29 9.09 -50.92
N ALA A 46 10.47 9.75 -51.74
CA ALA A 46 9.24 10.41 -51.27
C ALA A 46 8.19 9.40 -50.79
N TYR A 47 8.10 8.24 -51.45
CA TYR A 47 7.21 7.15 -51.05
C TYR A 47 7.59 6.56 -49.69
N ILE A 48 8.88 6.27 -49.47
CA ILE A 48 9.37 5.74 -48.18
C ILE A 48 9.17 6.77 -47.07
N ALA A 49 9.46 8.05 -47.32
CA ALA A 49 9.22 9.11 -46.33
C ALA A 49 7.74 9.20 -45.92
N GLY A 50 6.82 8.98 -46.87
CA GLY A 50 5.38 8.92 -46.59
C GLY A 50 4.98 7.70 -45.75
N LYS A 51 5.66 6.56 -45.90
CA LYS A 51 5.46 5.38 -45.03
C LYS A 51 6.03 5.62 -43.63
N GLU A 52 7.25 6.14 -43.55
CA GLU A 52 7.92 6.47 -42.29
C GLU A 52 7.03 7.36 -41.42
N LYS A 53 6.51 8.45 -42.02
CA LYS A 53 5.57 9.35 -41.34
C LYS A 53 4.35 8.62 -40.76
N LYS A 54 3.75 7.70 -41.52
CA LYS A 54 2.57 6.93 -41.05
C LYS A 54 2.93 5.96 -39.93
N VAL A 55 4.12 5.37 -39.95
CA VAL A 55 4.60 4.48 -38.88
C VAL A 55 4.80 5.30 -37.60
N ILE A 56 5.46 6.45 -37.70
CA ILE A 56 5.66 7.37 -36.55
C ILE A 56 4.32 7.83 -35.98
N GLU A 57 3.38 8.28 -36.82
CA GLU A 57 2.04 8.69 -36.35
C GLU A 57 1.29 7.57 -35.60
N LYS A 58 1.44 6.31 -36.03
CA LYS A 58 0.87 5.16 -35.30
C LYS A 58 1.58 4.90 -33.98
N MET A 59 2.92 4.99 -33.96
CA MET A 59 3.71 4.82 -32.74
C MET A 59 3.35 5.89 -31.71
N ASP A 60 3.19 7.15 -32.12
CA ASP A 60 2.76 8.24 -31.25
C ASP A 60 1.36 7.98 -30.66
N GLY A 61 0.42 7.50 -31.50
CA GLY A 61 -0.93 7.13 -31.05
C GLY A 61 -0.92 6.02 -29.99
N LEU A 62 -0.18 4.95 -30.24
CA LEU A 62 -0.01 3.84 -29.30
C LEU A 62 0.73 4.25 -28.03
N GLY A 63 1.75 5.10 -28.15
CA GLY A 63 2.49 5.66 -27.02
C GLY A 63 1.60 6.49 -26.09
N ASN A 64 0.69 7.29 -26.65
CA ASN A 64 -0.29 8.05 -25.87
C ASN A 64 -1.32 7.14 -25.19
N GLU A 65 -1.82 6.10 -25.88
CA GLU A 65 -2.74 5.12 -25.30
C GLU A 65 -2.07 4.38 -24.13
N ARG A 66 -0.83 3.91 -24.34
CA ARG A 66 -0.02 3.28 -23.30
C ARG A 66 0.17 4.22 -22.10
N ALA A 67 0.56 5.46 -22.33
CA ALA A 67 0.74 6.45 -21.27
C ALA A 67 -0.56 6.66 -20.47
N SER A 68 -1.71 6.74 -21.16
CA SER A 68 -3.01 6.86 -20.51
C SER A 68 -3.32 5.65 -19.62
N LEU A 69 -3.06 4.42 -20.09
CA LEU A 69 -3.29 3.21 -19.29
C LEU A 69 -2.43 3.18 -18.03
N LEU A 70 -1.17 3.60 -18.11
CA LEU A 70 -0.25 3.63 -16.95
C LEU A 70 -0.76 4.56 -15.84
N THR A 71 -1.53 5.61 -16.15
CA THR A 71 -2.15 6.49 -15.13
C THR A 71 -3.25 5.82 -14.32
N THR A 72 -3.74 4.67 -14.76
CA THR A 72 -4.77 3.89 -14.05
C THR A 72 -4.18 2.84 -13.09
N CYS A 73 -2.87 2.71 -13.08
CA CYS A 73 -2.14 1.77 -12.24
C CYS A 73 -1.82 2.38 -10.87
N GLY A 74 -1.64 1.52 -9.87
CA GLY A 74 -1.20 1.95 -8.54
C GLY A 74 0.27 2.37 -8.49
N MET A 75 0.73 2.76 -7.31
CA MET A 75 2.12 3.14 -7.03
C MET A 75 2.84 2.07 -6.21
N SER A 76 4.17 2.04 -6.32
CA SER A 76 5.02 1.14 -5.55
C SER A 76 5.66 1.88 -4.38
N LEU A 77 5.72 1.24 -3.22
CA LEU A 77 6.36 1.73 -2.00
C LEU A 77 7.24 0.62 -1.41
N SER A 78 8.21 0.99 -0.57
CA SER A 78 9.13 0.01 0.02
C SER A 78 8.58 -0.71 1.25
N ASN A 79 7.51 -0.18 1.86
CA ASN A 79 7.01 -0.68 3.14
C ASN A 79 5.50 -0.80 3.27
N TRP A 80 4.70 -0.18 2.39
CA TRP A 80 3.24 -0.21 2.45
C TRP A 80 2.62 -0.96 1.26
N SER A 81 1.58 -1.73 1.54
CA SER A 81 0.70 -2.35 0.55
C SER A 81 -0.75 -2.14 0.95
N GLY A 82 -1.63 -1.86 -0.01
CA GLY A 82 -3.05 -1.62 0.28
C GLY A 82 -3.66 -0.55 -0.61
N TYR A 83 -4.50 0.31 -0.04
CA TYR A 83 -5.11 1.45 -0.73
C TYR A 83 -4.93 2.73 0.07
N SER A 84 -4.62 3.83 -0.64
CA SER A 84 -4.56 5.17 -0.08
C SER A 84 -5.43 6.11 -0.91
N ILE A 85 -6.49 6.62 -0.28
CA ILE A 85 -7.48 7.48 -0.95
C ILE A 85 -7.17 8.93 -0.64
N LYS A 86 -6.80 9.70 -1.67
CA LYS A 86 -6.80 11.15 -1.58
C LYS A 86 -8.23 11.66 -1.38
N GLY A 87 -8.46 12.45 -0.34
CA GLY A 87 -9.67 13.23 -0.16
C GLY A 87 -9.83 14.31 -1.24
N GLY A 88 -10.90 15.09 -1.14
CA GLY A 88 -11.03 16.32 -1.93
C GLY A 88 -10.07 17.41 -1.43
N ASP A 89 -10.39 18.66 -1.71
CA ASP A 89 -9.60 19.82 -1.24
C ASP A 89 -9.73 20.08 0.28
N THR A 90 -10.42 19.19 1.00
CA THR A 90 -10.68 19.30 2.44
C THR A 90 -10.10 18.12 3.19
N GLU A 91 -9.58 18.39 4.38
CA GLU A 91 -9.10 17.40 5.34
C GLU A 91 -10.12 16.27 5.58
N LEU A 92 -9.66 15.03 5.55
CA LEU A 92 -10.50 13.89 5.92
C LEU A 92 -10.73 13.88 7.42
N THR A 93 -11.95 13.51 7.82
CA THR A 93 -12.41 13.59 9.22
C THR A 93 -12.71 12.23 9.82
N SER A 94 -12.86 11.18 9.01
CA SER A 94 -12.95 9.83 9.55
C SER A 94 -12.54 8.75 8.55
N ILE A 95 -12.09 7.64 9.10
CA ILE A 95 -11.80 6.38 8.40
C ILE A 95 -12.26 5.22 9.27
N SER A 96 -12.81 4.16 8.66
CA SER A 96 -13.10 2.90 9.36
C SER A 96 -13.00 1.69 8.45
N ALA A 97 -12.68 0.53 9.04
CA ALA A 97 -12.69 -0.75 8.36
C ALA A 97 -12.85 -1.91 9.33
N GLU A 98 -13.09 -3.08 8.77
CA GLU A 98 -12.99 -4.37 9.45
C GLU A 98 -11.94 -5.24 8.74
N TRP A 99 -11.17 -6.02 9.50
CA TRP A 99 -10.30 -7.06 8.95
C TRP A 99 -10.25 -8.26 9.88
N THR A 100 -9.88 -9.41 9.34
CA THR A 100 -9.55 -10.60 10.14
C THR A 100 -8.04 -10.64 10.31
N VAL A 101 -7.54 -10.79 11.54
CA VAL A 101 -6.09 -10.87 11.80
C VAL A 101 -5.51 -12.06 11.04
N PRO A 102 -4.54 -11.85 10.14
CA PRO A 102 -3.97 -12.95 9.37
C PRO A 102 -3.09 -13.84 10.27
N ASN A 103 -2.88 -15.07 9.84
CA ASN A 103 -1.83 -15.92 10.43
C ASN A 103 -0.47 -15.52 9.84
N VAL A 104 0.61 -15.74 10.58
CA VAL A 104 1.98 -15.57 10.07
C VAL A 104 2.76 -16.88 10.16
N THR A 105 3.60 -17.14 9.17
CA THR A 105 4.48 -18.32 9.14
C THR A 105 5.93 -17.94 9.38
N PRO A 106 6.68 -18.72 10.18
CA PRO A 106 8.12 -18.49 10.38
C PRO A 106 8.91 -18.42 9.07
N SER A 107 9.92 -17.54 9.03
CA SER A 107 10.84 -17.47 7.89
C SER A 107 11.73 -18.72 7.84
N SER A 108 12.04 -19.18 6.64
CA SER A 108 13.01 -20.27 6.44
C SER A 108 14.43 -19.90 6.84
N THR A 109 14.74 -18.59 6.92
CA THR A 109 16.06 -18.09 7.36
C THR A 109 16.19 -18.02 8.88
N GLY A 110 15.09 -18.23 9.62
CA GLY A 110 15.05 -18.11 11.08
C GLY A 110 15.13 -16.66 11.60
N GLN A 111 15.12 -15.67 10.69
CA GLN A 111 15.11 -14.26 11.05
C GLN A 111 13.76 -13.82 11.59
N ASP A 112 13.79 -12.76 12.40
CA ASP A 112 12.58 -12.08 12.83
C ASP A 112 11.91 -11.39 11.63
N THR A 113 10.60 -11.54 11.53
CA THR A 113 9.82 -10.96 10.43
C THR A 113 8.63 -10.18 10.96
N PHE A 114 8.27 -9.11 10.26
CA PHE A 114 7.37 -8.10 10.76
C PHE A 114 6.28 -7.82 9.73
N SER A 115 5.05 -7.70 10.20
CA SER A 115 3.98 -7.10 9.42
C SER A 115 2.95 -6.49 10.35
N ALA A 116 2.26 -5.45 9.88
CA ALA A 116 1.16 -4.80 10.59
C ALA A 116 -0.02 -4.60 9.64
N THR A 117 -1.24 -4.61 10.17
CA THR A 117 -2.46 -4.26 9.44
C THR A 117 -3.17 -3.13 10.18
N TRP A 118 -3.39 -2.01 9.49
CA TRP A 118 -3.90 -0.80 10.13
C TRP A 118 -4.75 0.06 9.19
N ILE A 119 -5.51 0.96 9.78
CA ILE A 119 -6.15 2.09 9.10
C ILE A 119 -5.60 3.39 9.65
N GLY A 120 -5.48 4.41 8.80
CA GLY A 120 -4.94 5.69 9.20
C GLY A 120 -5.35 6.86 8.33
N LEU A 121 -5.04 8.05 8.83
CA LEU A 121 -5.17 9.31 8.11
C LEU A 121 -3.79 9.96 8.04
N SER A 122 -3.34 10.30 6.83
CA SER A 122 -1.98 10.80 6.59
C SER A 122 -1.92 11.86 5.47
N GLY A 123 -0.70 12.26 5.09
CA GLY A 123 -0.42 13.02 3.86
C GLY A 123 -0.19 12.09 2.65
N PRO A 124 0.37 12.59 1.54
CA PRO A 124 0.71 11.75 0.40
C PRO A 124 1.64 10.58 0.80
N PRO A 125 1.37 9.35 0.35
CA PRO A 125 2.11 8.16 0.80
C PRO A 125 3.55 8.10 0.25
N ASP A 126 3.91 8.88 -0.77
CA ASP A 126 5.27 9.04 -1.29
C ASP A 126 6.05 10.21 -0.67
N ASP A 127 5.41 11.06 0.16
CA ASP A 127 6.07 12.20 0.78
C ASP A 127 6.68 11.83 2.14
N THR A 128 7.96 11.49 2.13
CA THR A 128 8.71 11.18 3.36
C THR A 128 9.23 12.43 4.10
N SER A 129 9.04 13.64 3.55
CA SER A 129 9.62 14.87 4.11
C SER A 129 8.85 15.40 5.31
N ASN A 130 7.56 15.04 5.43
CA ASN A 130 6.69 15.58 6.48
C ASN A 130 5.56 14.62 6.86
N VAL A 131 5.94 13.44 7.35
CA VAL A 131 5.00 12.36 7.64
C VAL A 131 4.32 12.60 8.99
N ASN A 132 3.00 12.81 8.97
CA ASN A 132 2.13 12.82 10.15
C ASN A 132 1.02 11.81 9.90
N ILE A 133 0.84 10.86 10.83
CA ILE A 133 -0.11 9.77 10.68
C ILE A 133 -0.84 9.55 11.99
N ILE A 134 -2.17 9.57 11.94
CA ILE A 134 -3.03 9.02 12.99
C ILE A 134 -3.42 7.62 12.55
N GLN A 135 -3.03 6.60 13.30
CA GLN A 135 -3.25 5.22 12.88
C GLN A 135 -3.56 4.28 14.05
N VAL A 136 -4.23 3.18 13.73
CA VAL A 136 -4.61 2.13 14.68
C VAL A 136 -4.67 0.79 13.97
N GLY A 137 -4.15 -0.25 14.62
CA GLY A 137 -4.00 -1.54 13.96
C GLY A 137 -3.62 -2.70 14.86
N THR A 138 -3.29 -3.80 14.19
CA THR A 138 -2.71 -5.01 14.77
C THR A 138 -1.34 -5.24 14.16
N SER A 139 -0.44 -5.80 14.96
CA SER A 139 0.85 -6.33 14.51
C SER A 139 0.87 -7.85 14.62
N GLN A 140 1.59 -8.48 13.71
CA GLN A 140 1.67 -9.92 13.54
C GLN A 140 3.07 -10.26 13.03
N PHE A 141 3.92 -10.64 13.98
CA PHE A 141 5.35 -10.82 13.78
C PHE A 141 5.72 -12.28 13.98
N ILE A 142 6.86 -12.68 13.45
CA ILE A 142 7.60 -13.87 13.88
C ILE A 142 8.82 -13.38 14.62
N LEU A 143 8.96 -13.76 15.88
CA LEU A 143 10.11 -13.39 16.72
C LEU A 143 10.68 -14.65 17.36
N ASN A 144 11.98 -14.89 17.19
CA ASN A 144 12.62 -16.13 17.62
C ASN A 144 11.83 -17.37 17.18
N ASN A 145 11.41 -17.38 15.90
CA ASN A 145 10.56 -18.41 15.29
C ASN A 145 9.18 -18.63 15.95
N LYS A 146 8.68 -17.65 16.72
CA LYS A 146 7.36 -17.72 17.37
C LYS A 146 6.47 -16.58 16.93
N PRO A 147 5.18 -16.84 16.65
CA PRO A 147 4.28 -15.79 16.22
C PRO A 147 3.86 -14.92 17.42
N VAL A 148 3.85 -13.60 17.19
CA VAL A 148 3.54 -12.58 18.20
C VAL A 148 2.49 -11.63 17.63
N PHE A 149 1.40 -11.42 18.38
CA PHE A 149 0.27 -10.61 17.96
C PHE A 149 -0.14 -9.62 19.06
N TYR A 150 -0.39 -8.37 18.68
CA TYR A 150 -0.88 -7.33 19.59
C TYR A 150 -1.54 -6.20 18.79
N ALA A 151 -2.23 -5.31 19.51
CA ALA A 151 -2.88 -4.14 18.92
C ALA A 151 -2.34 -2.85 19.53
N TRP A 152 -2.38 -1.79 18.73
CA TRP A 152 -1.75 -0.51 19.05
C TRP A 152 -2.50 0.65 18.37
N LEU A 153 -2.25 1.86 18.87
CA LEU A 153 -2.50 3.11 18.14
C LEU A 153 -1.21 3.91 18.05
N GLU A 154 -1.12 4.81 17.09
CA GLU A 154 0.02 5.72 16.96
C GLU A 154 -0.43 7.08 16.42
N LEU A 155 0.28 8.11 16.89
CA LEU A 155 0.19 9.49 16.45
C LEU A 155 1.58 9.90 15.97
N PHE A 156 2.00 9.34 14.83
CA PHE A 156 3.36 9.49 14.32
C PHE A 156 3.70 10.97 14.14
N PRO A 157 4.86 11.49 14.57
CA PRO A 157 6.09 10.79 14.90
C PRO A 157 6.23 10.34 16.37
N ALA A 158 5.17 10.44 17.19
CA ALA A 158 5.22 9.85 18.52
C ALA A 158 5.22 8.31 18.43
N ASN A 159 5.86 7.64 19.40
CA ASN A 159 5.90 6.17 19.45
C ASN A 159 4.50 5.54 19.52
N PRO A 160 4.33 4.30 19.01
CA PRO A 160 3.08 3.57 19.14
C PRO A 160 2.75 3.25 20.61
N GLU A 161 1.46 3.30 20.93
CA GLU A 161 0.88 2.96 22.22
C GLU A 161 0.14 1.63 22.13
N ASN A 162 0.72 0.58 22.75
CA ASN A 162 0.11 -0.74 22.82
C ASN A 162 -1.16 -0.76 23.69
N PHE A 163 -2.10 -1.64 23.38
CA PHE A 163 -3.29 -1.85 24.19
C PHE A 163 -3.04 -2.88 25.29
N CYS A 164 -3.01 -2.39 26.53
CA CYS A 164 -2.67 -3.15 27.72
C CYS A 164 -3.89 -3.77 28.41
N LYS A 165 -3.69 -4.91 29.08
CA LYS A 165 -4.65 -5.42 30.05
C LYS A 165 -4.81 -4.43 31.21
N LYS A 166 -5.97 -4.47 31.87
CA LYS A 166 -6.22 -3.61 33.03
C LYS A 166 -5.21 -3.92 34.13
N GLY A 167 -4.56 -2.88 34.65
CA GLY A 167 -3.60 -3.00 35.76
C GLY A 167 -2.16 -3.33 35.34
N THR A 168 -1.86 -3.45 34.05
CA THR A 168 -0.49 -3.68 33.55
C THR A 168 0.04 -2.44 32.81
N THR A 169 1.26 -2.02 33.12
CA THR A 169 1.97 -0.94 32.40
C THR A 169 3.19 -1.44 31.62
N ASN A 170 3.63 -2.68 31.86
CA ASN A 170 4.82 -3.28 31.25
C ASN A 170 4.63 -3.70 29.76
N CYS A 171 3.44 -3.48 29.21
CA CYS A 171 3.11 -3.54 27.79
C CYS A 171 3.56 -2.29 27.01
N VAL A 172 3.94 -1.20 27.69
CA VAL A 172 4.41 0.05 27.09
C VAL A 172 5.95 0.05 27.09
N THR A 173 6.57 0.43 25.97
CA THR A 173 8.04 0.61 25.90
C THR A 173 8.39 2.09 25.92
N ASN A 174 9.33 2.48 26.78
CA ASN A 174 9.90 3.84 26.80
C ASN A 174 11.14 3.96 25.90
N VAL A 175 11.43 2.94 25.08
CA VAL A 175 12.53 2.96 24.11
C VAL A 175 11.97 3.48 22.79
N PRO A 176 12.44 4.64 22.29
CA PRO A 176 12.10 5.10 20.95
C PRO A 176 12.52 4.02 19.95
N ILE A 177 11.67 3.72 18.96
CA ILE A 177 11.89 2.74 17.87
C ILE A 177 11.44 1.30 18.18
N ASN A 178 11.02 0.96 19.40
CA ASN A 178 10.46 -0.38 19.63
C ASN A 178 9.03 -0.47 19.11
N LEU A 179 8.88 -1.14 17.98
CA LEU A 179 7.60 -1.56 17.41
C LEU A 179 6.84 -2.50 18.35
N MET A 180 7.47 -3.04 19.39
CA MET A 180 6.96 -4.13 20.23
C MET A 180 6.58 -3.72 21.65
N PRO A 181 5.64 -4.45 22.29
CA PRO A 181 5.42 -4.37 23.74
C PRO A 181 6.61 -4.90 24.55
N ALA A 182 6.88 -4.31 25.72
CA ALA A 182 7.91 -4.81 26.64
C ALA A 182 7.57 -6.20 27.21
N ASN A 183 6.29 -6.51 27.38
CA ASN A 183 5.79 -7.84 27.67
C ASN A 183 4.49 -8.11 26.91
N ILE A 184 4.54 -9.05 25.95
CA ILE A 184 3.39 -9.43 25.14
C ILE A 184 2.23 -9.98 25.98
N ALA A 185 2.54 -10.68 27.08
CA ALA A 185 1.53 -11.28 27.96
C ALA A 185 0.67 -10.23 28.67
N ASP A 186 1.15 -8.99 28.76
CA ASP A 186 0.46 -7.86 29.38
C ASP A 186 -0.40 -7.06 28.37
N THR A 187 -0.34 -7.39 27.08
CA THR A 187 -1.22 -6.79 26.06
C THR A 187 -2.60 -7.44 26.04
N LEU A 188 -3.60 -6.70 25.57
CA LEU A 188 -4.91 -7.28 25.25
C LEU A 188 -4.73 -8.33 24.15
N PRO A 189 -5.35 -9.51 24.30
CA PRO A 189 -5.06 -10.66 23.46
C PRO A 189 -5.53 -10.43 22.02
N VAL A 190 -4.64 -10.73 21.07
CA VAL A 190 -4.90 -10.80 19.63
C VAL A 190 -4.45 -12.17 19.13
N LYS A 191 -5.21 -12.79 18.23
CA LYS A 191 -4.92 -14.09 17.64
C LYS A 191 -5.25 -14.10 16.15
N PRO A 192 -4.60 -14.95 15.34
CA PRO A 192 -5.05 -15.24 13.99
C PRO A 192 -6.54 -15.62 13.97
N GLY A 193 -7.28 -15.09 13.01
CA GLY A 193 -8.72 -15.33 12.87
C GLY A 193 -9.61 -14.40 13.69
N ASP A 194 -9.05 -13.52 14.53
CA ASP A 194 -9.85 -12.51 15.24
C ASP A 194 -10.39 -11.45 14.27
N LEU A 195 -11.67 -11.10 14.43
CA LEU A 195 -12.31 -10.01 13.69
C LEU A 195 -12.05 -8.68 14.40
N ILE A 196 -11.29 -7.80 13.74
CA ILE A 196 -11.03 -6.43 14.19
C ILE A 196 -11.99 -5.47 13.50
N ARG A 197 -12.51 -4.51 14.26
CA ARG A 197 -13.23 -3.34 13.76
C ARG A 197 -12.54 -2.09 14.28
N ALA A 198 -12.14 -1.18 13.40
CA ALA A 198 -11.45 0.03 13.79
C ALA A 198 -12.08 1.27 13.16
N SER A 199 -11.96 2.40 13.86
CA SER A 199 -12.32 3.71 13.31
C SER A 199 -11.51 4.83 13.94
N ILE A 200 -11.16 5.82 13.14
CA ILE A 200 -10.60 7.09 13.58
C ILE A 200 -11.58 8.19 13.17
N GLN A 201 -11.92 9.09 14.10
CA GLN A 201 -12.88 10.16 13.84
C GLN A 201 -12.46 11.47 14.51
N LYS A 202 -12.47 12.55 13.73
CA LYS A 202 -12.24 13.92 14.19
C LYS A 202 -13.41 14.38 15.05
N MET A 203 -13.13 15.02 16.17
CA MET A 203 -14.16 15.51 17.08
C MET A 203 -14.84 16.77 16.50
N PRO A 204 -16.17 16.82 16.33
CA PRO A 204 -16.88 17.91 15.63
C PRO A 204 -16.68 19.32 16.22
N PHE A 205 -16.32 19.42 17.51
CA PHE A 205 -16.17 20.69 18.24
C PHE A 205 -14.74 20.93 18.75
N ASN A 206 -13.79 20.08 18.34
CA ASN A 206 -12.37 20.25 18.68
C ASN A 206 -11.52 19.67 17.55
N ASN A 207 -11.11 20.55 16.64
CA ASN A 207 -10.44 20.22 15.39
C ASN A 207 -9.03 19.63 15.55
N ASN A 208 -8.48 19.55 16.77
CA ASN A 208 -7.20 18.89 17.03
C ASN A 208 -7.38 17.60 17.86
N ARG A 209 -8.63 17.16 18.11
CA ARG A 209 -8.90 15.93 18.86
C ARG A 209 -9.54 14.87 17.99
N TRP A 210 -9.08 13.65 18.21
CA TRP A 210 -9.46 12.47 17.45
C TRP A 210 -9.89 11.37 18.40
N ARG A 211 -11.03 10.75 18.11
CA ARG A 211 -11.44 9.49 18.72
C ARG A 211 -10.84 8.36 17.90
N ILE A 212 -10.03 7.53 18.54
CA ILE A 212 -9.41 6.34 17.97
C ILE A 212 -10.05 5.14 18.65
N PHE A 213 -10.64 4.27 17.85
CA PHE A 213 -11.37 3.10 18.31
C PHE A 213 -10.85 1.84 17.61
N LEU A 214 -10.68 0.78 18.39
CA LEU A 214 -10.41 -0.58 17.89
C LEU A 214 -11.13 -1.58 18.79
N MET A 215 -11.81 -2.54 18.17
CA MET A 215 -12.51 -3.63 18.84
C MET A 215 -12.10 -4.96 18.24
N ASN A 216 -11.64 -5.87 19.08
CA ASN A 216 -11.55 -7.28 18.76
C ASN A 216 -12.91 -7.92 19.05
N SER A 217 -13.72 -8.09 18.00
CA SER A 217 -15.09 -8.60 18.11
C SER A 217 -15.12 -10.09 18.46
N THR A 218 -14.08 -10.84 18.11
CA THR A 218 -13.95 -12.27 18.45
C THR A 218 -13.64 -12.46 19.93
N GLN A 219 -12.74 -11.65 20.49
CA GLN A 219 -12.33 -11.76 21.90
C GLN A 219 -13.12 -10.86 22.87
N GLY A 220 -14.06 -10.06 22.37
CA GLY A 220 -15.01 -9.30 23.20
C GLY A 220 -14.42 -8.09 23.93
N TRP A 221 -13.29 -7.54 23.46
CA TRP A 221 -12.68 -6.34 24.04
C TRP A 221 -12.60 -5.19 23.02
N GLY A 222 -12.62 -3.96 23.53
CA GLY A 222 -12.46 -2.76 22.71
C GLY A 222 -11.84 -1.61 23.47
N ILE A 223 -11.16 -0.74 22.73
CA ILE A 223 -10.53 0.48 23.23
C ILE A 223 -11.12 1.66 22.48
N SER A 224 -11.45 2.73 23.20
CA SER A 224 -11.83 4.02 22.66
C SER A 224 -11.04 5.10 23.37
N LYS A 225 -10.10 5.73 22.66
CA LYS A 225 -9.22 6.77 23.20
C LYS A 225 -9.46 8.08 22.47
N ILE A 226 -9.57 9.17 23.23
CA ILE A 226 -9.53 10.50 22.64
C ILE A 226 -8.10 11.02 22.79
N ARG A 227 -7.50 11.42 21.68
CA ARG A 227 -6.15 11.97 21.64
C ARG A 227 -6.17 13.37 21.04
N GLN A 228 -5.31 14.23 21.56
CA GLN A 228 -4.99 15.49 20.89
C GLN A 228 -3.81 15.22 19.96
N TYR A 229 -3.93 15.66 18.72
CA TYR A 229 -2.88 15.55 17.74
C TYR A 229 -2.69 16.92 17.11
N ASN A 230 -1.67 17.62 17.60
CA ASN A 230 -1.26 18.92 17.08
C ASN A 230 -0.22 18.64 16.01
N ASP A 231 -0.67 18.60 14.76
CA ASP A 231 0.21 18.46 13.61
C ASP A 231 1.24 19.60 13.59
N THR A 232 2.52 19.28 13.77
CA THR A 232 3.64 20.22 13.88
C THR A 232 4.19 20.68 12.53
N SER A 233 3.64 20.19 11.41
CA SER A 233 4.21 20.32 10.06
C SER A 233 3.98 21.65 9.34
N GLY A 234 2.98 22.43 9.76
CA GLY A 234 2.59 23.69 9.10
C GLY A 234 2.13 23.56 7.65
N THR A 235 1.90 22.35 7.12
CA THR A 235 1.66 22.11 5.68
C THR A 235 0.15 22.07 5.34
N PRO A 236 -0.26 22.40 4.10
CA PRO A 236 -1.69 22.47 3.70
C PRO A 236 -2.38 21.11 3.50
N LEU A 237 -1.66 19.99 3.46
CA LEU A 237 -2.18 18.66 3.09
C LEU A 237 -2.47 17.74 4.29
N LYS A 238 -2.92 18.33 5.40
CA LYS A 238 -3.27 17.65 6.66
C LYS A 238 -4.27 16.52 6.41
N HIS A 239 -3.96 15.30 6.85
CA HIS A 239 -4.87 14.13 6.79
C HIS A 239 -5.64 14.05 5.45
N SER A 240 -4.94 14.33 4.35
CA SER A 240 -5.51 14.41 3.01
C SER A 240 -5.67 13.02 2.39
N PHE A 241 -5.10 11.99 3.01
CA PHE A 241 -5.21 10.60 2.59
C PHE A 241 -5.81 9.71 3.67
N ALA A 242 -6.63 8.76 3.25
CA ALA A 242 -7.17 7.68 4.05
C ALA A 242 -6.54 6.36 3.63
N ASP A 243 -5.82 5.73 4.56
CA ASP A 243 -4.94 4.60 4.29
C ASP A 243 -5.50 3.32 4.90
N PHE A 244 -5.55 2.26 4.09
CA PHE A 244 -5.95 0.91 4.48
C PHE A 244 -4.79 -0.03 4.15
N ILE A 245 -3.95 -0.31 5.13
CA ILE A 245 -2.56 -0.73 4.87
C ILE A 245 -2.24 -2.06 5.55
N LEU A 246 -1.53 -2.90 4.79
CA LEU A 246 -0.57 -3.84 5.33
C LEU A 246 0.84 -3.29 5.16
N GLU A 247 1.58 -3.22 6.27
CA GLU A 247 2.89 -2.60 6.34
C GLU A 247 3.96 -3.62 6.76
N ASN A 248 5.17 -3.47 6.22
CA ASN A 248 6.39 -3.92 6.88
C ASN A 248 6.93 -2.77 7.75
N PRO A 249 6.70 -2.78 9.08
CA PRO A 249 7.06 -1.64 9.92
C PRO A 249 8.56 -1.62 10.24
N SER A 250 9.27 -2.70 9.90
CA SER A 250 10.68 -2.87 10.27
C SER A 250 11.63 -2.22 9.27
N ARG A 251 12.84 -1.92 9.74
CA ARG A 251 13.98 -1.50 8.91
C ARG A 251 14.97 -2.65 8.76
N PRO A 252 15.92 -2.57 7.81
CA PRO A 252 17.00 -3.55 7.69
C PRO A 252 17.67 -3.83 9.04
N PRO A 253 17.98 -5.10 9.36
CA PRO A 253 17.98 -6.28 8.47
C PRO A 253 16.65 -7.07 8.44
N ASN A 254 15.56 -6.54 8.96
CA ASN A 254 14.33 -7.29 9.17
C ASN A 254 13.45 -7.42 7.90
N GLU A 255 12.75 -8.55 7.77
CA GLU A 255 11.96 -8.92 6.58
C GLU A 255 10.44 -8.79 6.82
N LEU A 256 9.67 -8.69 5.73
CA LEU A 256 8.20 -8.77 5.78
C LEU A 256 7.77 -10.18 6.23
N ALA A 257 6.92 -10.28 7.25
CA ALA A 257 6.35 -11.56 7.66
C ALA A 257 5.42 -12.11 6.58
N ASN A 258 5.54 -13.41 6.29
CA ASN A 258 4.56 -14.08 5.44
C ASN A 258 3.24 -14.22 6.20
N TYR A 259 2.32 -13.28 5.90
CA TYR A 259 0.99 -13.19 6.47
C TYR A 259 -0.08 -13.94 5.65
N GLY A 260 0.33 -14.62 4.57
CA GLY A 260 -0.58 -15.24 3.60
C GLY A 260 -1.43 -14.21 2.86
N ALA A 261 -2.54 -13.82 3.46
CA ALA A 261 -3.42 -12.77 2.96
C ALA A 261 -4.24 -12.10 4.06
N VAL A 262 -4.63 -10.85 3.86
CA VAL A 262 -5.60 -10.12 4.70
C VAL A 262 -6.64 -9.44 3.83
N THR A 263 -7.89 -9.37 4.30
CA THR A 263 -8.98 -8.70 3.59
C THR A 263 -9.55 -7.57 4.44
N PHE A 264 -9.54 -6.37 3.89
CA PHE A 264 -10.28 -5.24 4.43
C PHE A 264 -11.73 -5.28 3.91
N LYS A 265 -12.67 -5.02 4.81
CA LYS A 265 -14.11 -4.99 4.54
C LYS A 265 -14.75 -3.77 5.15
N LYS A 266 -15.88 -3.35 4.57
CA LYS A 266 -16.68 -2.19 5.03
C LYS A 266 -15.82 -0.95 5.20
N CYS A 267 -14.88 -0.74 4.27
CA CYS A 267 -14.01 0.43 4.27
C CYS A 267 -14.83 1.70 4.06
N ARG A 268 -14.69 2.65 4.98
CA ARG A 268 -15.37 3.95 4.90
C ARG A 268 -14.37 5.08 5.04
N VAL A 269 -14.61 6.14 4.28
CA VAL A 269 -13.92 7.43 4.38
C VAL A 269 -14.99 8.51 4.56
N ASN A 270 -14.86 9.34 5.60
CA ASN A 270 -15.86 10.33 5.96
C ASN A 270 -17.29 9.75 6.12
N GLY A 271 -17.39 8.51 6.62
CA GLY A 271 -18.64 7.78 6.77
C GLY A 271 -19.23 7.21 5.47
N ASN A 272 -18.68 7.56 4.30
CA ASN A 272 -19.13 7.08 3.00
C ASN A 272 -18.37 5.84 2.57
N ASN A 273 -18.93 5.09 1.62
CA ASN A 273 -18.21 3.99 0.97
C ASN A 273 -16.87 4.51 0.41
N ALA A 274 -15.79 3.78 0.64
CA ALA A 274 -14.46 4.13 0.15
C ALA A 274 -14.40 4.28 -1.38
N ASN A 275 -15.21 3.51 -2.13
CA ASN A 275 -15.27 3.50 -3.59
C ASN A 275 -13.87 3.41 -4.22
N PHE A 276 -13.09 2.42 -3.79
CA PHE A 276 -11.71 2.25 -4.25
C PHE A 276 -11.62 2.16 -5.78
N SER A 277 -10.56 2.74 -6.32
CA SER A 277 -10.15 2.65 -7.71
C SER A 277 -8.71 2.12 -7.78
N ASN A 278 -8.38 1.27 -8.76
CA ASN A 278 -7.08 0.58 -8.79
C ASN A 278 -5.86 1.54 -8.82
N ASN A 279 -6.02 2.76 -9.33
CA ASN A 279 -4.98 3.79 -9.29
C ASN A 279 -4.63 4.31 -7.88
N GLN A 280 -5.42 3.97 -6.87
CA GLN A 280 -5.18 4.26 -5.45
C GLN A 280 -4.45 3.10 -4.75
N SER A 281 -4.15 2.01 -5.47
CA SER A 281 -3.48 0.86 -4.89
C SER A 281 -1.99 1.13 -4.63
N LEU A 282 -1.50 0.57 -3.54
CA LEU A 282 -0.12 0.61 -3.11
C LEU A 282 0.44 -0.82 -3.16
N VAL A 283 1.51 -1.03 -3.91
CA VAL A 283 2.23 -2.31 -3.97
C VAL A 283 3.53 -2.18 -3.20
N MET A 284 3.79 -3.14 -2.32
CA MET A 284 5.07 -3.19 -1.62
C MET A 284 6.08 -3.88 -2.51
N VAL A 285 7.18 -3.20 -2.80
CA VAL A 285 8.29 -3.74 -3.58
C VAL A 285 9.55 -3.81 -2.73
N TYR A 286 10.40 -4.76 -3.05
CA TYR A 286 11.71 -4.88 -2.43
C TYR A 286 12.57 -3.66 -2.80
N ASP A 287 13.17 -3.06 -1.79
CA ASP A 287 14.16 -2.00 -1.91
C ASP A 287 15.30 -2.32 -0.94
N SER A 288 16.51 -2.51 -1.46
CA SER A 288 17.73 -2.81 -0.70
C SER A 288 18.09 -1.76 0.35
N SER A 289 17.55 -0.53 0.24
CA SER A 289 17.70 0.51 1.26
C SER A 289 16.74 0.36 2.44
N PHE A 290 15.68 -0.45 2.28
CA PHE A 290 14.61 -0.64 3.27
C PHE A 290 14.43 -2.10 3.73
N SER A 291 14.87 -3.09 2.96
CA SER A 291 14.78 -4.51 3.35
C SER A 291 15.99 -5.30 2.86
N ILE A 292 16.34 -6.37 3.59
CA ILE A 292 17.38 -7.32 3.20
C ILE A 292 16.71 -8.67 3.02
N ILE A 293 16.37 -9.02 1.78
CA ILE A 293 15.84 -10.33 1.45
C ILE A 293 16.93 -11.03 0.64
N PRO A 294 17.48 -12.14 1.14
CA PRO A 294 18.46 -12.91 0.39
C PRO A 294 17.91 -13.30 -0.99
N GLY A 295 18.53 -12.77 -2.05
CA GLY A 295 18.15 -13.05 -3.45
C GLY A 295 17.07 -12.14 -4.04
N GLY A 296 16.54 -11.17 -3.30
CA GLY A 296 15.62 -10.16 -3.84
C GLY A 296 16.32 -9.13 -4.71
N GLN A 297 15.67 -8.70 -5.80
CA GLN A 297 16.09 -7.60 -6.66
C GLN A 297 15.20 -6.37 -6.44
N ASN A 298 15.80 -5.17 -6.49
CA ASN A 298 15.03 -3.94 -6.32
C ASN A 298 13.89 -3.86 -7.32
N GLY A 299 12.66 -3.71 -6.83
CA GLY A 299 11.43 -3.76 -7.61
C GLY A 299 10.62 -5.05 -7.44
N ASP A 300 11.20 -6.14 -6.92
CA ASP A 300 10.46 -7.40 -6.73
C ASP A 300 9.23 -7.20 -5.84
N ILE A 301 8.07 -7.70 -6.26
CA ILE A 301 6.82 -7.54 -5.51
C ILE A 301 6.82 -8.39 -4.24
N MET A 302 6.71 -7.71 -3.10
CA MET A 302 6.69 -8.30 -1.75
C MET A 302 5.28 -8.44 -1.18
N SER A 303 4.37 -7.55 -1.56
CA SER A 303 2.96 -7.60 -1.17
C SER A 303 2.11 -6.83 -2.15
N ILE A 304 0.96 -7.40 -2.54
CA ILE A 304 0.13 -6.85 -3.60
C ILE A 304 -1.36 -6.89 -3.23
N PRO A 305 -2.10 -5.77 -3.39
CA PRO A 305 -3.54 -5.74 -3.21
C PRO A 305 -4.28 -6.29 -4.44
N SER A 306 -5.49 -6.80 -4.24
CA SER A 306 -6.42 -7.16 -5.30
C SER A 306 -7.05 -5.91 -5.93
N GLU A 307 -7.78 -6.13 -7.02
CA GLU A 307 -8.83 -5.19 -7.41
C GLU A 307 -9.87 -5.03 -6.28
N PRO A 308 -10.53 -3.87 -6.16
CA PRO A 308 -11.61 -3.69 -5.20
C PRO A 308 -12.81 -4.57 -5.55
N GLY A 309 -13.50 -5.12 -4.55
CA GLY A 309 -14.76 -5.86 -4.73
C GLY A 309 -15.85 -5.02 -5.41
N SER A 310 -16.93 -5.68 -5.82
CA SER A 310 -18.03 -5.03 -6.57
C SER A 310 -18.72 -3.89 -5.82
N SER A 311 -18.70 -3.93 -4.49
CA SER A 311 -19.24 -2.87 -3.63
C SER A 311 -18.32 -1.67 -3.47
N GLY A 312 -17.05 -1.74 -3.88
CA GLY A 312 -16.07 -0.65 -3.75
C GLY A 312 -15.52 -0.41 -2.34
N ASP A 313 -15.92 -1.19 -1.32
CA ASP A 313 -15.49 -1.05 0.09
C ASP A 313 -14.77 -2.29 0.64
N THR A 314 -14.19 -3.10 -0.23
CA THR A 314 -13.44 -4.29 0.15
C THR A 314 -12.32 -4.58 -0.86
N PHE A 315 -11.20 -5.07 -0.36
CA PHE A 315 -10.08 -5.59 -1.15
C PHE A 315 -9.27 -6.56 -0.29
N SER A 316 -8.50 -7.43 -0.92
CA SER A 316 -7.55 -8.33 -0.25
C SER A 316 -6.12 -7.90 -0.56
N ILE A 317 -5.18 -8.27 0.30
CA ILE A 317 -3.74 -8.10 0.11
C ILE A 317 -3.10 -9.46 0.34
N SER A 318 -2.15 -9.87 -0.51
CA SER A 318 -1.42 -11.14 -0.37
C SER A 318 0.07 -10.91 -0.25
N PHE A 319 0.72 -11.81 0.48
CA PHE A 319 2.17 -11.88 0.56
C PHE A 319 2.75 -12.39 -0.79
N GLY A 320 3.80 -11.72 -1.26
CA GLY A 320 4.48 -12.01 -2.53
C GLY A 320 3.79 -11.42 -3.76
N ALA A 321 4.24 -11.83 -4.95
CA ALA A 321 3.79 -11.28 -6.24
C ALA A 321 2.43 -11.78 -6.74
N ASN A 322 1.83 -12.78 -6.07
CA ASN A 322 0.59 -13.41 -6.51
C ASN A 322 -0.61 -12.54 -6.15
N LYS A 323 -1.08 -11.72 -7.09
CA LYS A 323 -2.26 -10.84 -6.91
C LYS A 323 -3.48 -11.66 -6.44
N PRO A 324 -4.12 -11.31 -5.31
CA PRO A 324 -5.29 -12.04 -4.84
C PRO A 324 -6.48 -11.79 -5.77
N PRO A 325 -7.42 -12.74 -5.87
CA PRO A 325 -8.65 -12.51 -6.63
C PRO A 325 -9.46 -11.37 -6.01
N ARG A 326 -10.28 -10.74 -6.84
CA ARG A 326 -11.27 -9.76 -6.40
C ARG A 326 -12.20 -10.42 -5.35
N PRO A 327 -12.35 -9.85 -4.14
CA PRO A 327 -13.21 -10.41 -3.09
C PRO A 327 -14.71 -10.21 -3.31
#